data_AF-A0A2V1BBW7-F1
#
_entry.id   AF-A0A2V1BBW7-F1
#
_cell.length_a   1.000
_cell.length_b   1.000
_cell.length_c   1.000
_cell.angle_alpha   90.00
_cell.angle_beta   90.00
_cell.angle_gamma   90.00
#
_symmetry.space_group_name_H-M   'P 1'
#
loop_
_entity.id
_entity.type
_entity.pdbx_description
1 polymer ?
#
loop_
_entity_poly.entity_id
_entity_poly.type
_entity_poly.pdbx_seq_one_letter_code
_entity_poly.pdbx_strand_id
1 'polypeptide(L)' 'MYLFVHFPVRGIVVCSECKYAVLPSHVDAHLKDEGKHKAVKADRERIIQEIQAIRGLKTKRVESNHLVLPPASNPPIPIL' A
#
# COMPACT_ATOMS: atom_id res chain seq x y z
N MET A 1 8.53 1.98 13.29
CA MET A 1 8.43 2.53 11.92
C MET A 1 7.30 1.78 11.22
N TYR A 2 6.18 2.43 10.94
CA TYR A 2 5.02 1.78 10.31
C TYR A 2 5.15 1.92 8.79
N LEU A 3 5.60 0.87 8.11
CA LEU A 3 5.93 0.93 6.68
C LEU A 3 4.69 1.02 5.77
N PHE A 4 3.52 0.63 6.27
CA PHE A 4 2.27 0.65 5.53
C PHE A 4 1.19 1.43 6.26
N VAL A 5 0.45 2.24 5.50
CA VAL A 5 -0.72 2.98 5.96
C VAL A 5 -1.97 2.34 5.35
N HIS A 6 -2.91 1.94 6.21
CA HIS A 6 -4.20 1.39 5.78
C HIS A 6 -5.22 2.50 5.52
N PHE A 7 -5.92 2.42 4.38
CA PHE A 7 -7.03 3.29 4.01
C PHE A 7 -8.34 2.48 3.96
N PRO A 8 -9.09 2.40 5.09
CA PRO A 8 -10.25 1.50 5.22
C PRO A 8 -11.34 1.76 4.18
N VAL A 9 -11.67 3.02 3.93
CA VAL A 9 -12.74 3.42 2.99
C VAL A 9 -12.45 2.96 1.56
N ARG A 10 -11.17 2.82 1.21
CA ARG A 10 -10.72 2.40 -0.13
C ARG A 10 -10.32 0.92 -0.17
N GLY A 11 -10.21 0.27 0.99
CA GLY A 11 -9.77 -1.12 1.12
C GLY A 11 -8.36 -1.36 0.60
N ILE A 12 -7.42 -0.43 0.85
CA ILE A 12 -6.04 -0.53 0.35
C ILE A 12 -5.01 -0.24 1.43
N VAL A 13 -3.79 -0.75 1.26
CA VAL A 13 -2.61 -0.36 2.01
C VAL A 13 -1.62 0.35 1.10
N VAL A 14 -0.97 1.39 1.62
CA VAL A 14 -0.01 2.22 0.88
C VAL A 14 1.32 2.16 1.60
N CYS A 15 2.40 1.89 0.87
CA CYS A 15 3.75 1.99 1.41
C CYS A 15 4.06 3.47 1.73
N SER A 16 4.41 3.76 2.98
CA SER A 16 4.68 5.13 3.45
C SER A 16 5.92 5.75 2.83
N GLU A 17 6.85 4.92 2.36
CA GLU A 17 8.10 5.35 1.74
C GLU A 17 7.94 5.49 0.21
N CYS A 18 7.48 4.42 -0.47
CA CYS A 18 7.32 4.45 -1.93
C CYS A 18 6.07 5.19 -2.41
N LYS A 19 5.10 5.48 -1.53
CA LYS A 19 3.84 6.19 -1.86
C LYS A 19 2.95 5.47 -2.88
N TYR A 20 3.09 4.16 -3.04
CA TYR A 20 2.22 3.35 -3.91
C TYR A 20 1.30 2.43 -3.11
N ALA A 21 0.09 2.22 -3.62
CA ALA A 21 -0.80 1.18 -3.12
C ALA A 21 -0.26 -0.20 -3.53
N VAL A 22 -0.15 -1.11 -2.56
CA VAL A 22 0.38 -2.46 -2.77
C VAL A 22 -0.72 -3.46 -2.46
N LEU A 23 -0.95 -4.42 -3.36
CA LEU A 23 -1.89 -5.51 -3.07
C LEU A 23 -1.27 -6.42 -1.98
N PRO A 24 -2.09 -7.02 -1.09
CA PRO A 24 -1.60 -7.91 -0.05
C PRO A 24 -0.68 -9.02 -0.56
N SER A 25 -0.99 -9.61 -1.73
CA SER A 25 -0.18 -10.65 -2.36
C SER A 25 1.20 -10.19 -2.87
N HIS A 26 1.41 -8.87 -3.03
CA HIS A 26 2.67 -8.29 -3.50
C HIS A 26 3.50 -7.64 -2.39
N VAL A 27 3.04 -7.68 -1.13
CA VAL A 27 3.76 -7.08 0.00
C VAL A 27 5.14 -7.70 0.18
N ASP A 28 5.27 -9.03 0.20
CA ASP A 28 6.59 -9.67 0.38
C ASP A 28 7.57 -9.29 -0.73
N ALA A 29 7.11 -9.37 -2.00
CA ALA A 29 7.92 -9.00 -3.15
C ALA A 29 8.35 -7.53 -3.11
N HIS A 30 7.46 -6.63 -2.70
CA HIS A 30 7.76 -5.21 -2.54
C HIS A 30 8.80 -4.96 -1.46
N LEU A 31 8.68 -5.63 -0.30
CA LEU A 31 9.59 -5.50 0.83
C LEU A 31 10.97 -6.12 0.57
N LYS A 32 11.02 -7.17 -0.25
CA LYS A 32 12.25 -7.87 -0.63
C LYS A 32 13.09 -7.09 -1.63
N ASP A 33 12.48 -6.19 -2.41
CA ASP A 33 13.15 -5.41 -3.45
C ASP A 33 14.35 -4.62 -2.88
N GLU A 34 15.54 -4.93 -3.41
CA GLU A 34 16.81 -4.35 -2.97
C GLU A 34 16.95 -2.87 -3.32
N GLY A 35 16.22 -2.39 -4.33
CA GLY A 35 16.18 -0.98 -4.72
C GLY A 35 15.16 -0.15 -3.94
N LYS A 36 14.38 -0.78 -3.04
CA LYS A 36 13.32 -0.10 -2.26
C LYS A 36 13.53 -0.22 -0.76
N HIS A 37 13.32 -1.40 -0.18
CA HIS A 37 13.29 -1.58 1.28
C HIS A 37 14.35 -2.53 1.80
N LYS A 38 14.71 -3.57 1.05
CA LYS A 38 15.64 -4.62 1.51
C LYS A 38 15.32 -5.13 2.93
N ALA A 39 14.03 -5.28 3.25
CA ALA A 39 13.60 -5.62 4.59
C ALA A 39 14.05 -7.04 4.97
N VAL A 40 14.50 -7.23 6.21
CA VAL A 40 14.90 -8.54 6.73
C VAL A 40 13.70 -9.48 6.86
N LYS A 41 13.93 -10.79 6.73
CA LYS A 41 12.84 -11.79 6.64
C LYS A 41 11.83 -11.71 7.79
N ALA A 42 12.31 -11.59 9.03
CA ALA A 42 11.45 -11.51 10.21
C ALA A 42 10.51 -10.29 10.17
N ASP A 43 11.00 -9.14 9.72
CA ASP A 43 10.17 -7.93 9.59
C ASP A 43 9.14 -8.09 8.47
N ARG A 44 9.50 -8.71 7.34
CA ARG A 44 8.56 -8.98 6.25
C ARG A 44 7.43 -9.89 6.71
N GLU A 45 7.75 -10.98 7.39
CA GLU A 45 6.76 -11.95 7.89
C GLU A 45 5.78 -11.28 8.86
N ARG A 46 6.28 -10.46 9.80
CA ARG A 46 5.43 -9.68 10.71
C ARG A 46 4.48 -8.75 9.93
N ILE A 47 5.01 -7.96 9.00
CA ILE A 47 4.22 -7.00 8.21
C ILE A 47 3.16 -7.72 7.37
N ILE A 48 3.51 -8.85 6.75
CA ILE A 48 2.58 -9.66 5.96
C ILE A 48 1.43 -10.18 6.84
N GLN A 49 1.74 -10.70 8.03
CA GLN A 49 0.71 -11.17 8.97
C GLN A 49 -0.22 -10.05 9.41
N GLU A 50 0.33 -8.88 9.75
CA GLU A 50 -0.45 -7.70 10.11
C GLU A 50 -1.39 -7.28 8.98
N ILE A 51 -0.91 -7.22 7.73
CA ILE A 51 -1.71 -6.85 6.56
C ILE A 51 -2.77 -7.91 6.25
N GLN A 52 -2.45 -9.20 6.36
CA GLN A 52 -3.40 -10.30 6.14
C GLN A 52 -4.54 -10.31 7.17
N ALA A 53 -4.30 -9.80 8.38
CA ALA A 53 -5.33 -9.68 9.41
C ALA A 53 -6.34 -8.55 9.13
N ILE A 54 -6.04 -7.62 8.21
CA ILE A 54 -6.93 -6.50 7.86
C ILE A 54 -8.07 -7.01 6.98
N ARG A 55 -9.30 -6.87 7.48
CA ARG A 55 -10.52 -7.18 6.72
C ARG A 55 -10.84 -6.09 5.71
N GLY A 56 -11.40 -6.49 4.56
CA GLY A 56 -11.88 -5.55 3.54
C GLY A 56 -10.80 -5.01 2.61
N LEU A 57 -9.58 -5.56 2.64
CA LEU A 57 -8.57 -5.23 1.64
C LEU A 57 -8.94 -5.80 0.27
N LYS A 58 -8.81 -4.96 -0.75
CA LYS A 58 -8.84 -5.35 -2.16
C LYS A 58 -7.66 -6.27 -2.44
N THR A 59 -7.93 -7.38 -3.13
CA THR A 59 -6.95 -8.43 -3.42
C THR A 59 -6.61 -8.53 -4.90
N LYS A 60 -7.42 -7.94 -5.78
CA LYS A 60 -7.24 -7.98 -7.23
C LYS A 60 -7.00 -6.59 -7.79
N ARG A 61 -6.12 -6.50 -8.81
CA ARG A 61 -5.87 -5.22 -9.52
C ARG A 61 -7.13 -4.61 -10.12
N VAL A 62 -8.06 -5.43 -10.62
CA VAL A 62 -9.32 -4.96 -11.20
C VAL A 62 -10.17 -4.16 -10.20
N GLU A 63 -10.07 -4.47 -8.91
CA GLU A 63 -10.81 -3.75 -7.86
C GLU A 63 -10.27 -2.33 -7.68
N SER A 64 -9.00 -2.08 -8.04
CA SER A 64 -8.41 -0.74 -8.05
C SER A 64 -8.97 0.16 -9.16
N ASN A 65 -9.49 -0.40 -10.26
CA ASN A 65 -10.12 0.38 -11.33
C ASN A 65 -11.40 1.09 -10.86
N HIS A 66 -12.02 0.60 -9.79
CA HIS A 66 -13.20 1.20 -9.17
C HIS A 66 -12.85 2.23 -8.09
N LEU A 67 -11.57 2.60 -7.94
CA LEU A 67 -11.19 3.68 -7.04
C LEU A 67 -11.65 5.02 -7.62
N VAL A 68 -12.60 5.66 -6.95
CA VAL A 68 -13.01 7.02 -7.29
C VAL A 68 -11.85 7.96 -6.97
N LEU A 69 -11.25 8.53 -8.02
CA LEU A 69 -10.31 9.64 -7.88
C LEU A 69 -11.11 10.88 -7.47
N PRO A 70 -10.64 11.65 -6.48
CA PRO A 70 -11.28 12.92 -6.17
C PRO A 70 -11.25 13.82 -7.41
N PRO A 71 -12.23 14.71 -7.59
CA PRO A 71 -12.17 15.71 -8.65
C PRO A 71 -10.87 16.51 -8.53
N ALA A 72 -10.31 16.93 -9.68
CA ALA A 72 -9.12 17.77 -9.69
C ALA A 72 -9.36 19.01 -8.82
N SER A 73 -8.42 19.32 -7.92
CA SER A 73 -8.51 20.54 -7.14
C SER A 73 -8.26 21.74 -8.05
N ASN A 74 -8.99 22.83 -7.80
CA ASN A 74 -8.69 24.14 -8.36
C ASN A 74 -8.57 25.15 -7.21
N PRO A 75 -7.38 25.73 -6.94
CA PRO A 75 -6.14 25.63 -7.72
C PRO A 75 -5.49 24.22 -7.67
N PRO A 76 -4.60 23.90 -8.63
CA PRO A 76 -3.82 22.66 -8.60
C PRO A 76 -3.03 22.56 -7.28
N ILE A 77 -2.88 21.34 -6.77
CA ILE A 77 -2.05 21.07 -5.58
C ILE A 77 -0.61 21.51 -5.91
N PRO A 78 0.00 22.42 -5.13
CA PRO A 78 1.37 22.85 -5.35
C PRO A 78 2.33 21.65 -5.29
N ILE A 79 3.24 21.58 -6.26
CA ILE A 79 4.37 20.64 -6.20
C ILE A 79 5.35 21.25 -5.18
N LEU A 80 5.56 20.56 -4.06
CA LEU A 80 6.59 20.90 -3.06
C LEU A 80 7.97 20.45 -3.54
#